data_AF-A0A7X8UJ34-F1
#
_entry.id   AF-A0A7X8UJ34-F1
#
_cell.length_a   1.000
_cell.length_b   1.000
_cell.length_c   1.000
_cell.angle_alpha   90.00
_cell.angle_beta   90.00
_cell.angle_gamma   90.00
#
_symmetry.space_group_name_H-M   'P 1'
#
loop_
_entity.id
_entity.type
_entity.pdbx_description
1 polymer ?
#
loop_
_entity_poly.entity_id
_entity_poly.type
_entity_poly.pdbx_seq_one_letter_code
_entity_poly.pdbx_strand_id
1 'polypeptide(L)'
;SGLHVASLAGIVIGLARLAGAARWVGFVLAMIAALLMIPFVGSSPPIVRAAVMICVVLTGRWVGRGRDQWQILGLAAVVVLALNPYGVFDVGFQLSFAAFVGMLTLIRPLERVLVRLPEAVRANMAVSMAASAGTAPVSLAVFSQASLVSPLANLLVVSTLPAITGLGLASVFLGFVWSGLSVALDTLASLPMVWTVQVSRLMAVAPVLTAADLGTVMAALFTASLVLPVALAVMGRATPVPLGAPLPAFKRSLGWVRAHRPRNRRLGVSLGIAIMAAGLLAGALLQPAVTRGWGSLEAFVTGRGWPDRVEVRVLDIGQGNAVLVRTPEHRALLFDGGPAGCGLAGQLRGLGVRKLDLVVISHPHADHFAGLLEALDDVEVKALIDQMEVVQAADVATAGVLPEQEHGEAADYLKFRRELAEKDCRYAFAETGYSVTVDGIGVRFYAPARPLVLTDGGDPWAQRGEEPSGDDLNGSSLVALLSVGEIDVLLPGDAEAETLQRYGLPTAEVLIVPHHGSKGAVSERLLAGLQAQVAVVSVGEGNTFGHPHAGTLSALEKDIGVVLRTDTVGWVSCTIDEDTMVITTERTPILEGNRSGE
;
A
#
# COMPACT_ATOMS: atom_id res chain seq x y z
N SER A 1 11.65 7.43 -23.50
CA SER A 1 12.07 8.41 -22.48
C SER A 1 12.37 9.75 -23.16
N GLY A 2 12.28 10.87 -22.43
CA GLY A 2 12.57 12.20 -23.00
C GLY A 2 14.00 12.37 -23.51
N LEU A 3 14.94 11.60 -22.96
CA LEU A 3 16.33 11.55 -23.43
C LEU A 3 16.43 11.03 -24.86
N HIS A 4 15.69 9.98 -25.24
CA HIS A 4 15.71 9.46 -26.62
C HIS A 4 15.13 10.46 -27.63
N VAL A 5 14.05 11.16 -27.27
CA VAL A 5 13.47 12.20 -28.13
C VAL A 5 14.47 13.36 -28.31
N ALA A 6 15.17 13.75 -27.23
CA ALA A 6 16.17 14.80 -27.27
C ALA A 6 17.43 14.40 -28.08
N SER A 7 17.90 13.16 -27.92
CA SER A 7 19.02 12.61 -28.69
C SER A 7 18.70 12.54 -30.18
N LEU A 8 17.49 12.08 -30.54
CA LEU A 8 17.02 12.06 -31.93
C LEU A 8 17.00 13.48 -32.52
N ALA A 9 16.41 14.45 -31.81
CA ALA A 9 16.41 15.85 -32.23
C ALA A 9 17.84 16.39 -32.43
N GLY A 10 18.77 16.06 -31.52
CA GLY A 10 20.19 16.42 -31.62
C GLY A 10 20.88 15.83 -32.85
N ILE A 11 20.65 14.54 -33.14
CA ILE A 11 21.19 13.85 -34.32
C ILE A 11 20.66 14.51 -35.60
N VAL A 12 19.35 14.77 -35.69
CA VAL A 12 18.74 15.40 -36.88
C VAL A 12 19.31 16.79 -37.12
N ILE A 13 19.50 17.60 -36.07
CA ILE A 13 20.14 18.92 -36.18
C ILE A 13 21.60 18.78 -36.63
N GLY A 14 22.33 17.79 -36.10
CA GLY A 14 23.71 17.51 -36.48
C GLY A 14 23.84 17.12 -37.95
N LEU A 15 23.00 16.21 -38.43
CA LEU A 15 22.95 15.78 -39.83
C LEU A 15 22.58 16.93 -40.77
N ALA A 16 21.57 17.73 -40.43
CA ALA A 16 21.20 18.90 -41.21
C ALA A 16 22.38 19.89 -41.33
N ARG A 17 23.15 20.06 -40.25
CA ARG A 17 24.35 20.91 -40.26
C ARG A 17 25.47 20.33 -41.11
N LEU A 18 25.71 19.02 -41.06
CA LEU A 18 26.69 18.34 -41.90
C LEU A 18 26.33 18.42 -43.39
N ALA A 19 25.03 18.40 -43.70
CA ALA A 19 24.51 18.60 -45.05
C ALA A 19 24.52 20.08 -45.53
N GLY A 20 25.06 21.00 -44.72
CA GLY A 20 25.12 22.43 -45.07
C GLY A 20 23.78 23.18 -44.99
N ALA A 21 22.75 22.57 -44.41
CA ALA A 21 21.42 23.18 -44.32
C ALA A 21 21.40 24.35 -43.31
N ALA A 22 20.50 25.31 -43.55
CA ALA A 22 20.28 26.42 -42.64
C ALA A 22 19.78 25.92 -41.26
N ARG A 23 20.17 26.63 -40.19
CA ARG A 23 19.86 26.22 -38.80
C ARG A 23 18.36 26.01 -38.53
N TRP A 24 17.50 26.80 -39.16
CA TRP A 24 16.05 26.70 -39.01
C TRP A 24 15.50 25.40 -39.63
N VAL A 25 16.10 24.93 -40.74
CA VAL A 25 15.74 23.66 -41.38
C VAL A 25 16.01 22.51 -40.42
N GLY A 26 17.18 22.52 -39.76
CA GLY A 26 17.51 21.53 -38.74
C GLY A 26 16.51 21.51 -37.56
N PHE A 27 16.01 22.68 -37.14
CA PHE A 27 15.00 22.76 -36.07
C PHE A 27 13.64 22.21 -36.50
N VAL A 28 13.18 22.56 -37.71
CA VAL A 28 11.91 22.06 -38.25
C VAL A 28 11.97 20.54 -38.42
N LEU A 29 13.05 20.01 -39.00
CA LEU A 29 13.25 18.57 -39.16
C LEU A 29 13.28 17.84 -37.81
N ALA A 30 13.93 18.42 -36.80
CA ALA A 30 13.98 17.85 -35.46
C ALA A 30 12.62 17.87 -34.75
N MET A 31 11.81 18.92 -34.93
CA MET A 31 10.43 18.97 -34.43
C MET A 31 9.55 17.91 -35.09
N ILE A 32 9.65 17.77 -36.42
CA ILE A 32 8.92 16.75 -37.17
C ILE A 32 9.34 15.35 -36.68
N ALA A 33 10.64 15.09 -36.55
CA ALA A 33 11.14 13.82 -36.05
C ALA A 33 10.65 13.52 -34.61
N ALA A 34 10.63 14.51 -33.72
CA ALA A 34 10.13 14.37 -32.37
C ALA A 34 8.63 14.04 -32.32
N LEU A 35 7.81 14.67 -33.18
CA LEU A 35 6.37 14.40 -33.28
C LEU A 35 6.07 13.06 -33.94
N LEU A 36 6.80 12.69 -35.00
CA LEU A 36 6.66 11.39 -35.68
C LEU A 36 7.04 10.21 -34.78
N MET A 37 7.83 10.45 -33.72
CA MET A 37 8.15 9.42 -32.75
C MET A 37 6.93 8.95 -31.94
N ILE A 38 5.91 9.79 -31.77
CA ILE A 38 4.69 9.47 -31.00
C ILE A 38 3.94 8.27 -31.59
N PRO A 39 3.51 8.28 -32.87
CA PRO A 39 2.84 7.12 -33.45
C PRO A 39 3.76 5.91 -33.61
N PHE A 40 5.08 6.12 -33.75
CA PHE A 40 6.03 5.05 -34.03
C PHE A 40 6.38 4.19 -32.79
N VAL A 41 6.44 4.82 -31.62
CA VAL A 41 6.77 4.15 -30.35
C VAL A 41 5.51 3.83 -29.52
N GLY A 42 4.38 4.45 -29.88
CA GLY A 42 3.12 4.37 -29.14
C GLY A 42 2.84 5.66 -28.38
N SER A 43 1.56 6.06 -28.35
CA SER A 43 1.07 7.33 -27.81
C SER A 43 1.05 7.40 -26.27
N SER A 44 2.13 6.96 -25.63
CA SER A 44 2.25 7.05 -24.17
C SER A 44 2.43 8.51 -23.72
N PRO A 45 1.80 8.93 -22.61
CA PRO A 45 1.91 10.30 -22.08
C PRO A 45 3.36 10.84 -21.93
N PRO A 46 4.37 10.05 -21.51
CA PRO A 46 5.76 10.51 -21.42
C PRO A 46 6.37 10.93 -22.76
N ILE A 47 6.01 10.28 -23.87
CA ILE A 47 6.56 10.56 -25.20
C ILE A 47 5.95 11.84 -25.76
N VAL A 48 4.63 12.01 -25.59
CA VAL A 48 3.91 13.23 -25.98
C VAL A 48 4.49 14.44 -25.25
N ARG A 49 4.68 14.35 -23.92
CA ARG A 49 5.26 15.45 -23.14
C ARG A 49 6.68 15.81 -23.59
N ALA A 50 7.54 14.82 -23.83
CA ALA A 50 8.90 15.05 -24.30
C ALA A 50 8.94 15.71 -25.69
N ALA A 51 8.10 15.27 -26.62
CA ALA A 51 7.98 15.86 -27.95
C ALA A 51 7.50 17.32 -27.87
N VAL A 52 6.49 17.60 -27.04
CA VAL A 52 5.99 18.97 -26.78
C VAL A 52 7.09 19.85 -26.19
N MET A 53 7.81 19.38 -25.16
CA MET A 53 8.93 20.13 -24.56
C MET A 53 10.02 20.45 -25.59
N ILE A 54 10.38 19.49 -26.45
CA ILE A 54 11.36 19.72 -27.53
C ILE A 54 10.86 20.75 -28.54
N CYS A 55 9.59 20.70 -28.92
CA CYS A 55 9.00 21.69 -29.81
C CYS A 55 9.04 23.09 -29.19
N VAL A 56 8.69 23.23 -27.91
CA VAL A 56 8.75 24.51 -27.18
C VAL A 56 10.19 25.03 -27.12
N VAL A 57 11.17 24.17 -26.78
CA VAL A 57 12.59 24.54 -26.72
C VAL A 57 13.11 24.99 -28.08
N LEU A 58 12.85 24.22 -29.14
CA LEU A 58 13.34 24.54 -30.49
C LEU A 58 12.69 25.80 -31.05
N THR A 59 11.39 25.98 -30.82
CA THR A 59 10.66 27.22 -31.19
C THR A 59 11.23 28.43 -30.45
N GLY A 60 11.50 28.31 -29.14
CA GLY A 60 12.12 29.37 -28.38
C GLY A 60 13.53 29.74 -28.89
N ARG A 61 14.34 28.72 -29.22
CA ARG A 61 15.66 28.95 -29.82
C ARG A 61 15.58 29.58 -31.21
N TRP A 62 14.54 29.28 -31.99
CA TRP A 62 14.30 29.89 -33.30
C TRP A 62 13.91 31.37 -33.17
N VAL A 63 12.99 31.70 -32.26
CA VAL A 63 12.51 33.07 -32.02
C VAL A 63 13.54 33.93 -31.27
N GLY A 64 14.66 33.35 -30.84
CA GLY A 64 15.69 34.03 -30.04
C GLY A 64 15.25 34.30 -28.59
N ARG A 65 14.15 33.69 -28.14
CA ARG A 65 13.56 33.82 -26.80
C ARG A 65 13.43 32.42 -26.17
N GLY A 66 14.18 32.14 -25.12
CA GLY A 66 14.10 30.80 -24.49
C GLY A 66 15.33 30.39 -23.68
N ARG A 67 15.94 31.34 -22.96
CA ARG A 67 17.03 31.02 -22.02
C ARG A 67 16.50 30.62 -20.64
N ASP A 68 15.29 31.03 -20.29
CA ASP A 68 14.70 30.74 -18.99
C ASP A 68 14.00 29.38 -19.00
N GLN A 69 14.56 28.45 -18.24
CA GLN A 69 14.07 27.07 -18.16
C GLN A 69 12.73 26.98 -17.41
N TRP A 70 12.40 27.93 -16.53
CA TRP A 70 11.12 27.98 -15.83
C TRP A 70 9.97 28.37 -16.77
N GLN A 71 10.23 29.31 -17.68
CA GLN A 71 9.24 29.72 -18.69
C GLN A 71 8.94 28.58 -19.67
N ILE A 72 9.98 27.82 -20.06
CA ILE A 72 9.81 26.64 -20.93
C ILE A 72 8.98 25.56 -20.23
N LEU A 73 9.25 25.29 -18.95
CA LEU A 73 8.48 24.33 -18.17
C LEU A 73 7.02 24.78 -18.02
N GLY A 74 6.78 26.04 -17.66
CA GLY A 74 5.44 26.61 -17.51
C GLY A 74 4.64 26.57 -18.82
N LEU A 75 5.26 26.96 -19.93
CA LEU A 75 4.63 26.88 -21.25
C LEU A 75 4.31 25.44 -21.65
N ALA A 76 5.22 24.49 -21.37
CA ALA A 76 4.96 23.08 -21.60
C ALA A 76 3.78 22.56 -20.75
N ALA A 77 3.67 22.96 -19.48
CA ALA A 77 2.52 22.62 -18.63
C ALA A 77 1.21 23.15 -19.24
N VAL A 78 1.18 24.43 -19.64
CA VAL A 78 0.01 25.05 -20.25
C VAL A 78 -0.41 24.32 -21.53
N VAL A 79 0.53 24.01 -22.43
CA VAL A 79 0.22 23.31 -23.69
C VAL A 79 -0.30 21.90 -23.42
N VAL A 80 0.32 21.15 -22.50
CA VAL A 80 -0.12 19.77 -22.18
C VAL A 80 -1.51 19.78 -21.51
N LEU A 81 -1.75 20.68 -20.56
CA LEU A 81 -3.03 20.77 -19.86
C LEU A 81 -4.15 21.38 -20.72
N ALA A 82 -3.82 22.20 -21.71
CA ALA A 82 -4.79 22.67 -22.69
C ALA A 82 -5.29 21.52 -23.59
N LEU A 83 -4.44 20.54 -23.90
CA LEU A 83 -4.83 19.34 -24.65
C LEU A 83 -5.62 18.34 -23.79
N ASN A 84 -5.26 18.21 -22.50
CA ASN A 84 -5.99 17.38 -21.55
C ASN A 84 -5.90 17.97 -20.12
N PRO A 85 -6.96 18.65 -19.63
CA PRO A 85 -6.98 19.23 -18.29
C PRO A 85 -6.84 18.19 -17.17
N TYR A 86 -7.38 16.98 -17.36
CA TYR A 86 -7.26 15.88 -16.41
C TYR A 86 -5.83 15.33 -16.32
N GLY A 87 -4.93 15.73 -17.22
CA GLY A 87 -3.52 15.37 -17.20
C GLY A 87 -2.79 15.77 -15.92
N VAL A 88 -3.31 16.71 -15.11
CA VAL A 88 -2.73 17.05 -13.80
C VAL A 88 -2.77 15.90 -12.79
N PHE A 89 -3.74 14.99 -12.92
CA PHE A 89 -3.90 13.80 -12.08
C PHE A 89 -3.14 12.59 -12.63
N ASP A 90 -2.60 12.67 -13.85
CA ASP A 90 -1.75 11.62 -14.41
C ASP A 90 -0.43 11.53 -13.63
N VAL A 91 -0.14 10.35 -13.08
CA VAL A 91 1.10 10.08 -12.35
C VAL A 91 2.32 10.37 -13.24
N GLY A 92 2.23 10.05 -14.53
CA GLY A 92 3.29 10.34 -15.49
C GLY A 92 3.59 11.85 -15.59
N PHE A 93 2.55 12.68 -15.69
CA PHE A 93 2.68 14.14 -15.71
C PHE A 93 3.35 14.63 -14.43
N GLN A 94 2.84 14.22 -13.27
CA GLN A 94 3.37 14.62 -11.96
C GLN A 94 4.85 14.27 -11.82
N LEU A 95 5.24 13.02 -12.11
CA LEU A 95 6.64 12.58 -12.04
C LEU A 95 7.55 13.38 -12.99
N SER A 96 7.10 13.64 -14.22
CA SER A 96 7.92 14.32 -15.23
C SER A 96 8.20 15.78 -14.83
N PHE A 97 7.17 16.50 -14.38
CA PHE A 97 7.30 17.89 -13.96
C PHE A 97 8.05 18.01 -12.64
N ALA A 98 7.78 17.13 -11.68
CA ALA A 98 8.47 17.10 -10.40
C ALA A 98 9.98 16.81 -10.56
N ALA A 99 10.36 15.87 -11.45
CA ALA A 99 11.76 15.63 -11.80
C ALA A 99 12.43 16.90 -12.37
N PHE A 100 11.74 17.62 -13.25
CA PHE A 100 12.30 18.83 -13.87
C PHE A 100 12.45 19.98 -12.87
N VAL A 101 11.45 20.21 -12.02
CA VAL A 101 11.54 21.18 -10.90
C VAL A 101 12.70 20.82 -9.97
N GLY A 102 12.84 19.54 -9.62
CA GLY A 102 13.98 19.04 -8.84
C GLY A 102 15.31 19.36 -9.52
N MET A 103 15.45 19.05 -10.81
CA MET A 103 16.65 19.36 -11.60
C MET A 103 16.97 20.87 -11.64
N LEU A 104 15.98 21.73 -11.89
CA LEU A 104 16.19 23.19 -11.96
C LEU A 104 16.63 23.80 -10.63
N THR A 105 16.12 23.28 -9.52
CA THR A 105 16.37 23.81 -8.18
C THR A 105 17.62 23.22 -7.53
N LEU A 106 17.87 21.92 -7.72
CA LEU A 106 18.84 21.16 -6.93
C LEU A 106 20.18 20.89 -7.64
N ILE A 107 20.28 20.94 -8.97
CA ILE A 107 21.56 20.63 -9.66
C ILE A 107 22.69 21.57 -9.19
N ARG A 108 22.48 22.89 -9.25
CA ARG A 108 23.51 23.87 -8.87
C ARG A 108 23.99 23.75 -7.40
N PRO A 109 23.12 23.59 -6.39
CA PRO A 109 23.60 23.34 -5.03
C PRO A 109 24.29 21.98 -4.90
N LEU A 110 23.80 20.93 -5.57
CA LEU A 110 24.43 19.59 -5.53
C LEU A 110 25.84 19.60 -6.15
N GLU A 111 26.04 20.25 -7.30
CA GLU A 111 27.36 20.38 -7.93
C GLU A 111 28.37 21.10 -7.03
N ARG A 112 27.92 22.11 -6.26
CA ARG A 112 28.77 22.80 -5.28
C ARG A 112 29.20 21.88 -4.14
N VAL A 113 28.32 20.98 -3.70
CA VAL A 113 28.62 19.98 -2.66
C VAL A 113 29.56 18.90 -3.21
N LEU A 114 29.35 18.47 -4.45
CA LEU A 114 30.08 17.41 -5.12
C LEU A 114 31.34 17.90 -5.86
N VAL A 115 31.83 19.10 -5.56
CA VAL A 115 32.94 19.75 -6.28
C VAL A 115 34.24 18.93 -6.31
N ARG A 116 34.43 18.02 -5.35
CA ARG A 116 35.61 17.13 -5.25
C ARG A 116 35.60 15.97 -6.25
N LEU A 117 34.46 15.68 -6.87
CA LEU A 117 34.34 14.61 -7.85
C LEU A 117 34.76 15.11 -9.25
N PRO A 118 35.24 14.20 -10.13
CA PRO A 118 35.47 14.51 -11.54
C PRO A 118 34.21 15.10 -12.18
N GLU A 119 34.38 16.02 -13.13
CA GLU A 119 33.27 16.77 -13.73
C GLU A 119 32.17 15.87 -14.30
N ALA A 120 32.55 14.81 -15.00
CA ALA A 120 31.61 13.84 -15.57
C ALA A 120 30.78 13.12 -14.50
N VAL A 121 31.40 12.71 -13.38
CA VAL A 121 30.71 12.03 -12.28
C VAL A 121 29.81 13.01 -11.52
N ARG A 122 30.34 14.20 -11.24
CA ARG A 122 29.65 15.28 -10.54
C ARG A 122 28.34 15.66 -11.24
N ALA A 123 28.40 15.91 -12.55
CA ALA A 123 27.24 16.32 -13.33
C ALA A 123 26.15 15.22 -13.36
N ASN A 124 26.54 13.97 -13.62
CA ASN A 124 25.58 12.85 -13.68
C ASN A 124 24.94 12.54 -12.30
N MET A 125 25.73 12.58 -11.22
CA MET A 125 25.20 12.42 -9.86
C MET A 125 24.26 13.57 -9.50
N ALA A 126 24.63 14.81 -9.81
CA ALA A 126 23.80 15.98 -9.50
C ALA A 126 22.43 15.91 -10.22
N VAL A 127 22.42 15.55 -11.51
CA VAL A 127 21.18 15.37 -12.28
C VAL A 127 20.32 14.26 -11.67
N SER A 128 20.92 13.10 -11.38
CA SER A 128 20.18 11.94 -10.87
C SER A 128 19.61 12.20 -9.47
N MET A 129 20.42 12.73 -8.54
CA MET A 129 19.97 13.10 -7.19
C MET A 129 18.86 14.15 -7.24
N ALA A 130 18.99 15.15 -8.11
CA ALA A 130 17.99 16.20 -8.25
C ALA A 130 16.65 15.69 -8.80
N ALA A 131 16.70 14.83 -9.82
CA ALA A 131 15.51 14.19 -10.37
C ALA A 131 14.84 13.27 -9.33
N SER A 132 15.60 12.39 -8.67
CA SER A 132 15.08 11.49 -7.64
C SER A 132 14.46 12.25 -6.46
N ALA A 133 15.11 13.32 -5.99
CA ALA A 133 14.56 14.15 -4.92
C ALA A 133 13.29 14.89 -5.35
N GLY A 134 13.22 15.33 -6.61
CA GLY A 134 12.02 15.93 -7.19
C GLY A 134 10.86 14.95 -7.29
N THR A 135 11.11 13.70 -7.72
CA THR A 135 10.06 12.70 -7.89
C THR A 135 9.67 11.97 -6.61
N ALA A 136 10.54 11.95 -5.60
CA ALA A 136 10.32 11.18 -4.37
C ALA A 136 8.94 11.42 -3.70
N PRO A 137 8.41 12.65 -3.58
CA PRO A 137 7.09 12.85 -2.97
C PRO A 137 5.96 12.16 -3.75
N VAL A 138 5.99 12.25 -5.08
CA VAL A 138 5.01 11.60 -5.96
C VAL A 138 5.20 10.08 -5.93
N SER A 139 6.45 9.61 -5.95
CA SER A 139 6.75 8.17 -5.90
C SER A 139 6.32 7.52 -4.59
N LEU A 140 6.52 8.19 -3.45
CA LEU A 140 6.08 7.70 -2.14
C LEU A 140 4.56 7.75 -1.98
N ALA A 141 3.90 8.77 -2.51
CA ALA A 141 2.45 8.89 -2.43
C ALA A 141 1.71 7.85 -3.29
N VAL A 142 2.26 7.53 -4.47
CA VAL A 142 1.59 6.65 -5.45
C VAL A 142 2.04 5.20 -5.34
N PHE A 143 3.34 4.96 -5.14
CA PHE A 143 3.94 3.61 -5.16
C PHE A 143 4.39 3.15 -3.78
N SER A 144 4.18 3.95 -2.72
CA SER A 144 4.62 3.67 -1.36
C SER A 144 6.13 3.44 -1.20
N GLN A 145 6.92 3.81 -2.22
CA GLN A 145 8.35 3.51 -2.27
C GLN A 145 9.17 4.53 -3.08
N ALA A 146 10.40 4.78 -2.66
CA ALA A 146 11.38 5.60 -3.38
C ALA A 146 12.80 5.00 -3.28
N SER A 147 13.45 4.79 -4.42
CA SER A 147 14.79 4.21 -4.47
C SER A 147 15.87 5.22 -4.04
N LEU A 148 16.59 4.90 -2.98
CA LEU A 148 17.72 5.71 -2.48
C LEU A 148 18.99 5.50 -3.31
N VAL A 149 19.07 4.40 -4.05
CA VAL A 149 20.27 4.00 -4.81
C VAL A 149 20.20 4.43 -6.27
N SER A 150 19.08 5.04 -6.68
CA SER A 150 18.86 5.57 -8.02
C SER A 150 20.03 6.42 -8.56
N PRO A 151 20.67 7.34 -7.79
CA PRO A 151 21.80 8.11 -8.31
C PRO A 151 23.03 7.28 -8.68
N LEU A 152 23.32 6.22 -7.93
CA LEU A 152 24.44 5.33 -8.20
C LEU A 152 24.12 4.38 -9.35
N ALA A 153 22.92 3.81 -9.36
CA ALA A 153 22.44 2.96 -10.45
C ALA A 153 22.45 3.74 -11.78
N ASN A 154 21.94 4.97 -11.79
CA ASN A 154 21.92 5.83 -12.98
C ASN A 154 23.33 6.19 -13.46
N LEU A 155 24.30 6.39 -12.57
CA LEU A 155 25.69 6.65 -12.98
C LEU A 155 26.28 5.45 -13.77
N LEU A 156 25.99 4.24 -13.32
CA LEU A 156 26.50 3.00 -13.93
C LEU A 156 25.74 2.58 -15.19
N VAL A 157 24.45 2.90 -15.27
CA VAL A 157 23.58 2.52 -16.40
C VAL A 157 23.53 3.60 -17.48
N VAL A 158 23.37 4.87 -17.13
CA VAL A 158 23.20 5.95 -18.12
C VAL A 158 24.45 6.10 -19.01
N SER A 159 25.64 5.77 -18.49
CA SER A 159 26.88 5.79 -19.26
C SER A 159 26.94 4.74 -20.37
N THR A 160 26.19 3.64 -20.27
CA THR A 160 26.16 2.57 -21.29
C THR A 160 25.05 2.74 -22.32
N LEU A 161 23.99 3.51 -22.00
CA LEU A 161 22.83 3.72 -22.88
C LEU A 161 23.17 4.26 -24.28
N PRO A 162 24.11 5.22 -24.46
CA PRO A 162 24.48 5.68 -25.80
C PRO A 162 25.09 4.58 -26.66
N ALA A 163 25.90 3.68 -26.07
CA ALA A 163 26.49 2.56 -26.77
C ALA A 163 25.42 1.54 -27.19
N ILE A 164 24.52 1.17 -26.26
CA ILE A 164 23.41 0.27 -26.55
C ILE A 164 22.52 0.83 -27.66
N THR A 165 22.11 2.10 -27.54
CA THR A 165 21.22 2.74 -28.50
C THR A 165 21.90 2.90 -29.87
N GLY A 166 23.17 3.33 -29.89
CA GLY A 166 23.93 3.52 -31.12
C GLY A 166 24.18 2.22 -31.88
N LEU A 167 24.61 1.17 -31.18
CA LEU A 167 24.84 -0.15 -31.77
C LEU A 167 23.52 -0.78 -32.24
N GLY A 168 22.45 -0.70 -31.44
CA GLY A 168 21.13 -1.21 -31.84
C GLY A 168 20.57 -0.48 -33.06
N LEU A 169 20.68 0.85 -33.12
CA LEU A 169 20.24 1.61 -34.30
C LEU A 169 21.08 1.25 -35.53
N ALA A 170 22.40 1.14 -35.38
CA ALA A 170 23.29 0.73 -36.47
C ALA A 170 22.96 -0.69 -36.96
N SER A 171 22.64 -1.61 -36.04
CA SER A 171 22.25 -2.99 -36.34
C SER A 171 21.01 -3.04 -37.24
N VAL A 172 19.98 -2.23 -36.94
CA VAL A 172 18.77 -2.13 -37.77
C VAL A 172 19.09 -1.71 -39.20
N PHE A 173 19.89 -0.65 -39.40
CA PHE A 173 20.19 -0.16 -40.75
C PHE A 173 21.14 -1.06 -41.52
N LEU A 174 22.17 -1.58 -40.86
CA LEU A 174 23.20 -2.42 -41.48
C LEU A 174 22.73 -3.86 -41.69
N GLY A 175 21.73 -4.32 -40.94
CA GLY A 175 21.06 -5.59 -41.14
C GLY A 175 20.37 -5.71 -42.50
N PHE A 176 19.92 -4.59 -43.08
CA PHE A 176 19.41 -4.57 -44.46
C PHE A 176 20.50 -4.81 -45.52
N VAL A 177 21.78 -4.58 -45.17
CA VAL A 177 22.92 -4.81 -46.07
C VAL A 177 23.42 -6.24 -45.92
N TRP A 178 23.64 -6.69 -44.68
CA TRP A 178 24.10 -8.05 -44.38
C TRP A 178 23.72 -8.45 -42.96
N SER A 179 23.02 -9.57 -42.81
CA SER A 179 22.58 -10.08 -41.50
C SER A 179 23.72 -10.35 -40.53
N GLY A 180 24.90 -10.77 -41.02
CA GLY A 180 26.07 -10.99 -40.17
C GLY A 180 26.59 -9.72 -39.47
N LEU A 181 26.39 -8.54 -40.09
CA LEU A 181 26.77 -7.27 -39.48
C LEU A 181 25.81 -6.87 -38.35
N SER A 182 24.52 -7.15 -38.52
CA SER A 182 23.53 -6.98 -37.44
C SER A 182 23.83 -7.90 -36.26
N VAL A 183 24.09 -9.19 -36.50
CA VAL A 183 24.47 -10.14 -35.42
C VAL A 183 25.74 -9.69 -34.70
N ALA A 184 26.75 -9.22 -35.42
CA ALA A 184 27.99 -8.71 -34.80
C ALA A 184 27.73 -7.48 -33.93
N LEU A 185 26.93 -6.52 -34.41
CA LEU A 185 26.59 -5.30 -33.66
C LEU A 185 25.69 -5.59 -32.46
N ASP A 186 24.73 -6.50 -32.58
CA ASP A 186 23.88 -6.94 -31.47
C ASP A 186 24.69 -7.69 -30.42
N THR A 187 25.64 -8.54 -30.83
CA THR A 187 26.56 -9.22 -29.91
C THR A 187 27.41 -8.21 -29.15
N LEU A 188 27.92 -7.18 -29.83
CA LEU A 188 28.65 -6.09 -29.18
C LEU A 188 27.74 -5.26 -28.25
N ALA A 189 26.49 -5.01 -28.62
CA ALA A 189 25.50 -4.32 -27.80
C ALA A 189 25.06 -5.14 -26.58
N SER A 190 25.15 -6.47 -26.66
CA SER A 190 24.79 -7.37 -25.57
C SER A 190 25.69 -7.18 -24.34
N LEU A 191 26.98 -6.83 -24.53
CA LEU A 191 27.93 -6.62 -23.44
C LEU A 191 27.50 -5.49 -22.48
N PRO A 192 27.26 -4.24 -22.93
CA PRO A 192 26.73 -3.18 -22.08
C PRO A 192 25.29 -3.44 -21.61
N MET A 193 24.50 -4.22 -22.35
CA MET A 193 23.17 -4.64 -21.91
C MET A 193 23.24 -5.58 -20.70
N VAL A 194 24.08 -6.62 -20.76
CA VAL A 194 24.33 -7.54 -19.64
C VAL A 194 24.82 -6.77 -18.42
N TRP A 195 25.75 -5.83 -18.60
CA TRP A 195 26.17 -4.93 -17.51
C TRP A 195 24.98 -4.22 -16.86
N THR A 196 24.08 -3.63 -17.67
CA THR A 196 22.88 -2.95 -17.18
C THR A 196 21.98 -3.88 -16.38
N VAL A 197 21.78 -5.11 -16.85
CA VAL A 197 20.99 -6.13 -16.13
C VAL A 197 21.65 -6.51 -14.80
N GLN A 198 22.97 -6.71 -14.78
CA GLN A 198 23.69 -7.06 -13.55
C GLN A 198 23.65 -5.94 -12.52
N VAL A 199 23.84 -4.69 -12.94
CA VAL A 199 23.66 -3.52 -12.06
C VAL A 199 22.25 -3.48 -11.51
N SER A 200 21.22 -3.69 -12.35
CA SER A 200 19.83 -3.73 -11.88
C SER A 200 19.58 -4.81 -10.82
N ARG A 201 20.11 -6.03 -11.03
CA ARG A 201 19.98 -7.13 -10.06
C ARG A 201 20.69 -6.84 -8.75
N LEU A 202 21.91 -6.29 -8.81
CA LEU A 202 22.67 -5.91 -7.63
C LEU A 202 21.98 -4.81 -6.82
N MET A 203 21.41 -3.81 -7.51
CA MET A 203 20.73 -2.69 -6.87
C MET A 203 19.31 -3.05 -6.39
N ALA A 204 18.71 -4.13 -6.89
CA ALA A 204 17.39 -4.60 -6.44
C ALA A 204 17.38 -5.07 -4.97
N VAL A 205 18.53 -5.51 -4.46
CA VAL A 205 18.72 -5.92 -3.05
C VAL A 205 18.94 -4.70 -2.14
N ALA A 206 19.11 -3.51 -2.71
CA ALA A 206 19.45 -2.32 -1.95
C ALA A 206 18.22 -1.72 -1.25
N PRO A 207 18.40 -1.05 -0.10
CA PRO A 207 17.29 -0.53 0.68
C PRO A 207 16.49 0.51 -0.09
N VAL A 208 15.16 0.38 -0.01
CA VAL A 208 14.18 1.30 -0.58
C VAL A 208 13.54 2.07 0.57
N LEU A 209 13.30 3.37 0.38
CA LEU A 209 12.54 4.15 1.35
C LEU A 209 11.06 3.84 1.16
N THR A 210 10.39 3.32 2.18
CA THR A 210 8.94 3.06 2.12
C THR A 210 8.13 4.23 2.70
N ALA A 211 6.83 4.27 2.40
CA ALA A 211 5.92 5.23 3.02
C ALA A 211 5.89 5.11 4.56
N ALA A 212 6.06 3.89 5.10
CA ALA A 212 6.16 3.65 6.54
C ALA A 212 7.39 4.32 7.17
N ASP A 213 8.49 4.44 6.42
CA ASP A 213 9.73 5.07 6.88
C ASP A 213 9.66 6.61 6.89
N LEU A 214 8.65 7.20 6.26
CA LEU A 214 8.56 8.65 6.08
C LEU A 214 8.53 9.38 7.43
N GLY A 215 7.77 8.87 8.40
CA GLY A 215 7.72 9.43 9.74
C GLY A 215 9.11 9.45 10.39
N THR A 216 9.84 8.34 10.30
CA THR A 216 11.19 8.17 10.84
C THR A 216 12.18 9.12 10.17
N VAL A 217 12.13 9.25 8.84
CA VAL A 217 12.99 10.18 8.08
C VAL A 217 12.69 11.63 8.44
N MET A 218 11.41 12.01 8.49
CA MET A 218 11.02 13.38 8.83
C MET A 218 11.42 13.74 10.26
N ALA A 219 11.27 12.82 11.21
CA ALA A 219 11.73 12.99 12.58
C ALA A 219 13.26 13.15 12.64
N ALA A 220 14.01 12.30 11.93
CA ALA A 220 15.47 12.40 11.84
C ALA A 220 15.93 13.73 11.23
N LEU A 221 15.31 14.18 10.13
CA LEU A 221 15.62 15.45 9.49
C LEU A 221 15.26 16.64 10.39
N PHE A 222 14.14 16.57 11.09
CA PHE A 222 13.71 17.59 12.03
C PHE A 222 14.71 17.73 13.18
N THR A 223 15.08 16.66 13.86
CA THR A 223 16.08 16.69 14.94
C THR A 223 17.46 17.12 14.43
N ALA A 224 17.86 16.67 13.24
CA ALA A 224 19.08 17.13 12.57
C ALA A 224 19.06 18.65 12.31
N SER A 225 17.92 19.21 11.91
CA SER A 225 17.76 20.65 11.68
C SER A 225 17.87 21.46 12.99
N LEU A 226 17.40 20.90 14.12
CA LEU A 226 17.51 21.54 15.43
C LEU A 226 18.96 21.60 15.93
N VAL A 227 19.77 20.58 15.65
CA VAL A 227 21.18 20.52 16.08
C VAL A 227 22.16 21.18 15.10
N LEU A 228 21.72 21.44 13.85
CA LEU A 228 22.55 22.05 12.80
C LEU A 228 23.23 23.38 13.23
N PRO A 229 22.56 24.32 13.91
CA PRO A 229 23.21 25.55 14.37
C PRO A 229 24.35 25.28 15.36
N VAL A 230 24.19 24.30 16.25
CA VAL A 230 25.22 23.90 17.22
C VAL A 230 26.39 23.24 16.49
N ALA A 231 26.12 22.33 15.55
CA ALA A 231 27.14 21.71 14.71
C ALA A 231 27.95 22.76 13.93
N LEU A 232 27.29 23.74 13.31
CA LEU A 232 27.94 24.84 12.59
C LEU A 232 28.78 25.75 13.52
N ALA A 233 28.31 26.03 14.74
CA ALA A 233 29.07 26.79 15.74
C ALA A 233 30.37 26.09 16.15
N VAL A 234 30.31 24.78 16.41
CA VAL A 234 31.47 23.93 16.72
C VAL A 234 32.45 23.87 15.55
N MET A 235 31.95 23.83 14.31
CA MET A 235 32.77 23.91 13.09
C MET A 235 33.34 25.32 12.84
N GLY A 236 32.92 26.33 13.60
CA GLY A 236 33.39 27.70 13.44
C GLY A 236 32.77 28.47 12.27
N ARG A 237 31.65 27.99 11.73
CA ARG A 237 30.92 28.62 10.62
C ARG A 237 29.89 29.61 11.14
N ALA A 238 29.39 30.46 10.23
CA ALA A 238 28.27 31.33 10.53
C ALA A 238 27.02 30.48 10.82
N THR A 239 26.33 30.79 11.91
CA THR A 239 25.10 30.12 12.33
C THR A 239 23.91 31.00 12.00
N PRO A 240 23.15 30.70 10.93
CA PRO A 240 21.93 31.45 10.66
C PRO A 240 20.95 31.23 11.82
N VAL A 241 20.29 32.30 12.26
CA VAL A 241 19.19 32.19 13.22
C VAL A 241 17.96 31.69 12.45
N PRO A 242 17.23 30.67 12.94
CA PRO A 242 16.02 30.19 12.28
C PRO A 242 15.08 31.37 11.97
N LEU A 243 14.68 31.50 10.71
CA LEU A 243 13.71 32.50 10.21
C LEU A 243 14.07 33.97 10.53
N GLY A 244 15.33 34.27 10.87
CA GLY A 244 15.74 35.64 11.25
C GLY A 244 15.14 36.13 12.59
N ALA A 245 14.54 35.25 13.39
CA ALA A 245 13.88 35.61 14.63
C ALA A 245 14.85 36.23 15.66
N PRO A 246 14.47 37.29 16.39
CA PRO A 246 15.31 37.89 17.42
C PRO A 246 15.28 37.03 18.70
N LEU A 247 16.04 35.94 18.71
CA LEU A 247 16.17 35.04 19.86
C LEU A 247 17.50 35.29 20.61
N PRO A 248 17.55 36.25 21.57
CA PRO A 248 18.78 36.64 22.25
C PRO A 248 19.40 35.51 23.09
N ALA A 249 18.57 34.66 23.72
CA ALA A 249 19.04 33.48 24.45
C ALA A 249 19.75 32.48 23.52
N PHE A 250 19.17 32.21 22.35
CA PHE A 250 19.74 31.33 21.33
C PHE A 250 21.08 31.85 20.81
N LYS A 251 21.19 33.15 20.54
CA LYS A 251 22.46 33.80 20.13
C LYS A 251 23.53 33.70 21.21
N ARG A 252 23.17 33.88 22.49
CA ARG A 252 24.11 33.75 23.62
C ARG A 252 24.64 32.32 23.74
N SER A 253 23.75 31.32 23.67
CA SER A 253 24.15 29.91 23.74
C SER A 253 25.08 29.52 22.59
N LEU A 254 24.77 29.92 21.35
CA LEU A 254 25.66 29.67 20.20
C LEU A 254 26.99 30.42 20.30
N GLY A 255 26.98 31.64 20.84
CA GLY A 255 28.20 32.41 21.14
C GLY A 255 29.10 31.70 22.14
N TRP A 256 28.51 31.12 23.20
CA TRP A 256 29.24 30.32 24.18
C TRP A 256 29.83 29.04 23.56
N VAL A 257 29.05 28.30 22.76
CA VAL A 257 29.54 27.10 22.05
C VAL A 257 30.69 27.44 21.11
N ARG A 258 30.58 28.56 20.39
CA ARG A 258 31.64 29.03 19.49
C ARG A 258 32.90 29.45 20.24
N ALA A 259 32.76 30.03 21.44
CA ALA A 259 33.89 30.39 22.30
C ALA A 259 34.63 29.15 22.84
N HIS A 260 33.92 28.04 23.06
CA HIS A 260 34.45 26.77 23.57
C HIS A 260 34.75 25.73 22.47
N ARG A 261 34.81 26.16 21.20
CA ARG A 261 35.07 25.24 20.09
C ARG A 261 36.49 24.64 20.15
N PRO A 262 36.70 23.42 19.63
CA PRO A 262 38.03 22.83 19.54
C PRO A 262 39.01 23.71 18.75
N ARG A 263 40.23 23.91 19.26
CA ARG A 263 41.29 24.66 18.55
C ARG A 263 41.72 23.98 17.25
N ASN A 264 41.70 22.65 17.20
CA ASN A 264 42.00 21.89 16.00
C ASN A 264 40.78 21.84 15.06
N ARG A 265 40.93 22.39 13.86
CA ARG A 265 39.88 22.46 12.84
C ARG A 265 39.34 21.08 12.43
N ARG A 266 40.19 20.04 12.40
CA ARG A 266 39.75 18.68 12.05
C ARG A 266 38.84 18.10 13.15
N LEU A 267 39.20 18.31 14.41
CA LEU A 267 38.38 17.92 15.58
C LEU A 267 37.05 18.68 15.64
N GLY A 268 37.04 19.98 15.30
CA GLY A 268 35.79 20.76 15.21
C GLY A 268 34.86 20.25 14.10
N VAL A 269 35.41 19.86 12.95
CA VAL A 269 34.62 19.26 11.85
C VAL A 269 34.09 17.89 12.22
N SER A 270 34.92 17.00 12.80
CA SER A 270 34.47 15.66 13.20
C SER A 270 33.40 15.72 14.29
N LEU A 271 33.55 16.61 15.28
CA LEU A 271 32.57 16.78 16.35
C LEU A 271 31.25 17.35 15.81
N GLY A 272 31.30 18.32 14.89
CA GLY A 272 30.10 18.83 14.24
C GLY A 272 29.38 17.77 13.40
N ILE A 273 30.10 16.89 12.70
CA ILE A 273 29.51 15.75 11.98
C ILE A 273 28.89 14.76 12.96
N ALA A 274 29.57 14.46 14.07
CA ALA A 274 29.04 13.57 15.12
C ALA A 274 27.75 14.11 15.74
N ILE A 275 27.65 15.42 15.99
CA ILE A 275 26.42 16.07 16.47
C ILE A 275 25.27 15.90 15.46
N MET A 276 25.54 16.09 14.16
CA MET A 276 24.54 15.88 13.11
C MET A 276 24.08 14.42 13.04
N ALA A 277 25.02 13.47 13.11
CA ALA A 277 24.72 12.04 13.10
C ALA A 277 23.90 11.64 14.34
N ALA A 278 24.26 12.15 15.53
CA ALA A 278 23.51 11.93 16.75
C ALA A 278 22.09 12.52 16.67
N GLY A 279 21.92 13.69 16.05
CA GLY A 279 20.61 14.29 15.80
C GLY A 279 19.74 13.41 14.91
N LEU A 280 20.27 12.96 13.76
CA LEU A 280 19.58 12.03 12.85
C LEU A 280 19.18 10.73 13.57
N LEU A 281 20.12 10.12 14.30
CA LEU A 281 19.90 8.87 15.02
C LEU A 281 18.84 9.03 16.12
N ALA A 282 18.89 10.12 16.89
CA ALA A 282 17.91 10.39 17.94
C ALA A 282 16.51 10.54 17.37
N GLY A 283 16.34 11.27 16.26
CA GLY A 283 15.03 11.41 15.61
C GLY A 283 14.50 10.08 15.10
N ALA A 284 15.35 9.27 14.46
CA ALA A 284 14.96 7.95 13.98
C ALA A 284 14.57 6.99 15.12
N LEU A 285 15.32 6.99 16.23
CA LEU A 285 15.05 6.12 17.38
C LEU A 285 13.86 6.57 18.22
N LEU A 286 13.60 7.87 18.32
CA LEU A 286 12.52 8.42 19.13
C LEU A 286 11.17 8.37 18.41
N GLN A 287 11.15 8.37 17.07
CA GLN A 287 9.90 8.42 16.31
C GLN A 287 8.90 7.31 16.71
N PRO A 288 9.27 6.03 16.84
CA PRO A 288 8.31 4.98 17.21
C PRO A 288 7.76 5.13 18.63
N ALA A 289 8.51 5.77 19.53
CA ALA A 289 8.04 6.06 20.88
C ALA A 289 7.08 7.25 20.89
N VAL A 290 7.40 8.30 20.12
CA VAL A 290 6.56 9.50 19.97
C VAL A 290 5.22 9.16 19.31
N THR A 291 5.22 8.38 18.23
CA THR A 291 3.97 7.96 17.56
C THR A 291 3.11 7.08 18.46
N ARG A 292 3.71 6.14 19.22
CA ARG A 292 2.98 5.37 20.22
C ARG A 292 2.37 6.25 21.31
N GLY A 293 3.16 7.16 21.87
CA GLY A 293 2.68 8.08 22.91
C GLY A 293 1.57 9.00 22.41
N TRP A 294 1.69 9.49 21.17
CA TRP A 294 0.66 10.29 20.52
C TRP A 294 -0.61 9.48 20.27
N GLY A 295 -0.50 8.26 19.75
CA GLY A 295 -1.66 7.37 19.55
C GLY A 295 -2.37 7.02 20.86
N SER A 296 -1.62 6.80 21.95
CA SER A 296 -2.21 6.58 23.28
C SER A 296 -2.90 7.83 23.82
N LEU A 297 -2.32 9.02 23.61
CA LEU A 297 -2.92 10.28 24.01
C LEU A 297 -4.17 10.59 23.19
N GLU A 298 -4.14 10.37 21.88
CA GLU A 298 -5.27 10.54 20.97
C GLU A 298 -6.40 9.60 21.36
N ALA A 299 -6.12 8.31 21.57
CA ALA A 299 -7.11 7.33 22.03
C ALA A 299 -7.75 7.74 23.37
N PHE A 300 -6.96 8.26 24.30
CA PHE A 300 -7.45 8.79 25.58
C PHE A 300 -8.31 10.04 25.40
N VAL A 301 -7.88 10.99 24.57
CA VAL A 301 -8.59 12.28 24.35
C VAL A 301 -9.86 12.11 23.53
N THR A 302 -9.89 11.19 22.55
CA THR A 302 -11.03 10.97 21.66
C THR A 302 -12.01 9.91 22.18
N GLY A 303 -11.76 9.30 23.34
CA GLY A 303 -12.60 8.20 23.84
C GLY A 303 -12.55 6.95 22.96
N ARG A 304 -11.53 6.79 22.10
CA ARG A 304 -11.27 5.56 21.32
C ARG A 304 -10.46 4.54 22.12
N GLY A 305 -10.57 4.63 23.44
CA GLY A 305 -9.96 3.69 24.37
C GLY A 305 -10.57 2.29 24.23
N TRP A 306 -10.02 1.38 25.02
CA TRP A 306 -10.66 0.09 25.22
C TRP A 306 -12.06 0.31 25.84
N PRO A 307 -13.11 -0.38 25.39
CA PRO A 307 -14.46 -0.08 25.83
C PRO A 307 -14.68 -0.51 27.29
N ASP A 308 -15.45 0.28 28.04
CA ASP A 308 -15.87 -0.04 29.41
C ASP A 308 -17.03 -1.06 29.46
N ARG A 309 -17.55 -1.44 28.28
CA ARG A 309 -18.67 -2.37 28.06
C ARG A 309 -18.30 -3.34 26.94
N VAL A 310 -19.06 -4.43 26.79
CA VAL A 310 -18.83 -5.34 25.66
C VAL A 310 -19.16 -4.62 24.37
N GLU A 311 -18.22 -4.64 23.44
CA GLU A 311 -18.39 -4.07 22.11
C GLU A 311 -18.29 -5.17 21.07
N VAL A 312 -19.31 -5.29 20.20
CA VAL A 312 -19.30 -6.13 18.99
C VAL A 312 -19.21 -5.20 17.79
N ARG A 313 -18.11 -5.25 17.06
CA ARG A 313 -17.80 -4.34 15.95
C ARG A 313 -17.57 -5.09 14.66
N VAL A 314 -18.41 -4.83 13.66
CA VAL A 314 -18.18 -5.22 12.27
C VAL A 314 -17.19 -4.23 11.67
N LEU A 315 -16.03 -4.72 11.25
CA LEU A 315 -14.97 -3.91 10.68
C LEU A 315 -15.27 -3.57 9.21
N ASP A 316 -14.78 -2.43 8.74
CA ASP A 316 -14.84 -2.08 7.31
C ASP A 316 -13.62 -2.67 6.61
N ILE A 317 -13.77 -3.89 6.11
CA ILE A 317 -12.71 -4.73 5.53
C ILE A 317 -12.91 -4.98 4.03
N GLY A 318 -13.87 -4.30 3.41
CA GLY A 318 -14.21 -4.51 2.00
C GLY A 318 -15.15 -5.71 1.80
N GLN A 319 -14.83 -6.57 0.83
CA GLN A 319 -15.57 -7.82 0.59
C GLN A 319 -15.03 -8.92 1.49
N GLY A 320 -15.89 -9.53 2.30
CA GLY A 320 -15.52 -10.51 3.31
C GLY A 320 -16.20 -10.26 4.64
N ASN A 321 -15.74 -10.94 5.68
CA ASN A 321 -16.23 -10.77 7.04
C ASN A 321 -15.09 -10.58 8.04
N ALA A 322 -15.28 -9.66 8.99
CA ALA A 322 -14.44 -9.56 10.18
C ALA A 322 -15.21 -8.85 11.30
N VAL A 323 -15.54 -9.59 12.36
CA VAL A 323 -16.28 -9.09 13.52
C VAL A 323 -15.40 -9.19 14.77
N LEU A 324 -15.05 -8.03 15.32
CA LEU A 324 -14.24 -7.90 16.52
C LEU A 324 -15.14 -7.73 17.74
N VAL A 325 -14.94 -8.56 18.75
CA VAL A 325 -15.56 -8.42 20.08
C VAL A 325 -14.49 -7.98 21.08
N ARG A 326 -14.74 -6.90 21.82
CA ARG A 326 -13.86 -6.41 22.89
C ARG A 326 -14.61 -6.40 24.23
N THR A 327 -14.02 -6.99 25.27
CA THR A 327 -14.61 -7.11 26.61
C THR A 327 -14.04 -6.06 27.56
N PRO A 328 -14.77 -5.55 28.58
CA PRO A 328 -14.22 -4.62 29.57
C PRO A 328 -12.92 -5.07 30.25
N GLU A 329 -12.71 -6.38 30.34
CA GLU A 329 -11.56 -7.05 30.95
C GLU A 329 -10.34 -7.15 30.04
N HIS A 330 -10.32 -6.39 28.94
CA HIS A 330 -9.23 -6.34 27.96
C HIS A 330 -8.99 -7.65 27.19
N ARG A 331 -10.07 -8.40 26.87
CA ARG A 331 -10.01 -9.53 25.93
C ARG A 331 -10.59 -9.19 24.57
N ALA A 332 -9.95 -9.67 23.52
CA ALA A 332 -10.43 -9.51 22.16
C ALA A 332 -10.70 -10.87 21.51
N LEU A 333 -11.90 -11.02 20.95
CA LEU A 333 -12.28 -12.16 20.12
C LEU A 333 -12.47 -11.65 18.69
N LEU A 334 -12.04 -12.42 17.69
CA LEU A 334 -12.21 -12.07 16.29
C LEU A 334 -12.91 -13.22 15.56
N PHE A 335 -14.00 -12.91 14.87
CA PHE A 335 -14.73 -13.84 14.01
C PHE A 335 -14.48 -13.45 12.57
N ASP A 336 -13.73 -14.28 11.85
CA ASP A 336 -13.13 -14.02 10.54
C ASP A 336 -12.17 -12.80 10.51
N GLY A 337 -11.27 -12.78 9.53
CA GLY A 337 -10.15 -11.84 9.38
C GLY A 337 -10.19 -10.99 8.11
N GLY A 338 -11.22 -11.13 7.28
CA GLY A 338 -11.33 -10.39 6.02
C GLY A 338 -10.33 -10.83 4.93
N PRO A 339 -10.38 -10.17 3.76
CA PRO A 339 -9.52 -10.47 2.62
C PRO A 339 -8.10 -9.92 2.78
N ALA A 340 -7.19 -10.44 1.97
CA ALA A 340 -5.84 -9.88 1.82
C ALA A 340 -5.90 -8.39 1.46
N GLY A 341 -5.04 -7.58 2.08
CA GLY A 341 -4.96 -6.14 1.83
C GLY A 341 -6.03 -5.28 2.50
N CYS A 342 -6.95 -5.83 3.31
CA CYS A 342 -7.97 -5.05 4.04
C CYS A 342 -7.40 -4.18 5.19
N GLY A 343 -6.09 -4.29 5.47
CA GLY A 343 -5.43 -3.50 6.50
C GLY A 343 -5.82 -3.88 7.93
N LEU A 344 -6.27 -5.11 8.17
CA LEU A 344 -6.76 -5.61 9.47
C LEU A 344 -5.83 -5.25 10.63
N ALA A 345 -4.51 -5.50 10.49
CA ALA A 345 -3.53 -5.18 11.53
C ALA A 345 -3.55 -3.70 11.97
N GLY A 346 -3.74 -2.80 11.01
CA GLY A 346 -3.85 -1.36 11.26
C GLY A 346 -5.16 -1.01 11.99
N GLN A 347 -6.27 -1.62 11.59
CA GLN A 347 -7.57 -1.42 12.22
C GLN A 347 -7.58 -1.93 13.67
N LEU A 348 -7.12 -3.17 13.90
CA LEU A 348 -7.00 -3.76 15.24
C LEU A 348 -6.09 -2.91 16.14
N ARG A 349 -4.94 -2.48 15.64
CA ARG A 349 -4.01 -1.60 16.37
C ARG A 349 -4.65 -0.24 16.70
N GLY A 350 -5.42 0.33 15.78
CA GLY A 350 -6.17 1.57 16.00
C GLY A 350 -7.23 1.44 17.11
N LEU A 351 -7.75 0.23 17.30
CA LEU A 351 -8.67 -0.14 18.39
C LEU A 351 -7.95 -0.66 19.65
N GLY A 352 -6.62 -0.54 19.72
CA GLY A 352 -5.83 -0.97 20.88
C GLY A 352 -5.64 -2.49 21.00
N VAL A 353 -6.05 -3.27 20.01
CA VAL A 353 -5.91 -4.72 19.97
C VAL A 353 -4.54 -5.08 19.40
N ARG A 354 -3.73 -5.76 20.22
CA ARG A 354 -2.44 -6.37 19.83
C ARG A 354 -2.40 -7.88 20.04
N LYS A 355 -3.44 -8.38 20.70
CA LYS A 355 -3.58 -9.77 21.11
C LYS A 355 -5.04 -10.14 20.93
N LEU A 356 -5.27 -11.25 20.25
CA LEU A 356 -6.55 -11.91 20.08
C LEU A 356 -6.55 -13.13 21.00
N ASP A 357 -7.45 -13.13 21.96
CA ASP A 357 -7.61 -14.21 22.92
C ASP A 357 -8.30 -15.42 22.31
N LEU A 358 -9.17 -15.18 21.34
CA LEU A 358 -9.81 -16.19 20.53
C LEU A 358 -10.01 -15.66 19.09
N VAL A 359 -9.69 -16.50 18.12
CA VAL A 359 -10.06 -16.33 16.72
C VAL A 359 -11.00 -17.46 16.35
N VAL A 360 -12.09 -17.15 15.67
CA VAL A 360 -12.97 -18.12 15.03
C VAL A 360 -12.89 -17.89 13.53
N ILE A 361 -12.55 -18.91 12.75
CA ILE A 361 -12.68 -18.87 11.30
C ILE A 361 -13.87 -19.71 10.88
N SER A 362 -14.78 -19.10 10.11
CA SER A 362 -16.00 -19.75 9.65
C SER A 362 -15.71 -20.85 8.63
N HIS A 363 -14.96 -20.55 7.57
CA HIS A 363 -14.62 -21.47 6.47
C HIS A 363 -13.37 -20.98 5.72
N PRO A 364 -12.72 -21.80 4.86
CA PRO A 364 -11.41 -21.47 4.29
C PRO A 364 -11.49 -20.65 2.97
N HIS A 365 -12.42 -19.69 2.87
CA HIS A 365 -12.37 -18.69 1.80
C HIS A 365 -11.44 -17.53 2.17
N ALA A 366 -10.69 -17.03 1.19
CA ALA A 366 -9.63 -16.04 1.44
C ALA A 366 -10.15 -14.73 2.06
N ASP A 367 -11.37 -14.33 1.76
CA ASP A 367 -12.05 -13.16 2.32
C ASP A 367 -12.54 -13.33 3.77
N HIS A 368 -12.28 -14.48 4.39
CA HIS A 368 -12.54 -14.76 5.81
C HIS A 368 -11.29 -14.96 6.65
N PHE A 369 -10.09 -15.12 6.08
CA PHE A 369 -8.87 -15.33 6.89
C PHE A 369 -7.60 -14.66 6.36
N ALA A 370 -7.52 -14.32 5.08
CA ALA A 370 -6.25 -13.89 4.48
C ALA A 370 -5.74 -12.56 5.07
N GLY A 371 -6.65 -11.65 5.46
CA GLY A 371 -6.28 -10.42 6.16
C GLY A 371 -5.66 -10.68 7.54
N LEU A 372 -6.06 -11.76 8.22
CA LEU A 372 -5.46 -12.18 9.48
C LEU A 372 -4.12 -12.88 9.26
N LEU A 373 -3.97 -13.69 8.19
CA LEU A 373 -2.69 -14.27 7.79
C LEU A 373 -1.62 -13.17 7.61
N GLU A 374 -1.96 -12.07 6.93
CA GLU A 374 -1.07 -10.91 6.80
C GLU A 374 -0.77 -10.20 8.13
N ALA A 375 -1.69 -10.29 9.10
CA ALA A 375 -1.58 -9.61 10.39
C ALA A 375 -0.84 -10.42 11.47
N LEU A 376 -0.47 -11.68 11.22
CA LEU A 376 0.14 -12.58 12.22
C LEU A 376 1.49 -12.09 12.77
N ASP A 377 2.18 -11.19 12.09
CA ASP A 377 3.42 -10.58 12.58
C ASP A 377 3.19 -9.38 13.50
N ASP A 378 2.01 -8.77 13.43
CA ASP A 378 1.64 -7.58 14.19
C ASP A 378 0.70 -7.88 15.37
N VAL A 379 -0.01 -9.02 15.34
CA VAL A 379 -1.04 -9.39 16.30
C VAL A 379 -0.80 -10.81 16.83
N GLU A 380 -0.75 -10.95 18.15
CA GLU A 380 -0.61 -12.26 18.81
C GLU A 380 -1.96 -12.98 18.88
N VAL A 381 -2.03 -14.24 18.43
CA VAL A 381 -3.26 -15.05 18.49
C VAL A 381 -3.10 -16.21 19.48
N LYS A 382 -3.93 -16.24 20.53
CA LYS A 382 -3.83 -17.26 21.61
C LYS A 382 -4.57 -18.55 21.33
N ALA A 383 -5.73 -18.47 20.69
CA ALA A 383 -6.54 -19.62 20.36
C ALA A 383 -7.23 -19.46 19.01
N LEU A 384 -7.34 -20.54 18.27
CA LEU A 384 -8.09 -20.68 17.03
C LEU A 384 -9.18 -21.74 17.22
N ILE A 385 -10.40 -21.40 16.81
CA ILE A 385 -11.51 -22.32 16.63
C ILE A 385 -11.92 -22.32 15.17
N ASP A 386 -12.03 -23.51 14.57
CA ASP A 386 -12.65 -23.72 13.27
C ASP A 386 -13.31 -25.11 13.22
N GLN A 387 -13.77 -25.52 12.04
CA GLN A 387 -14.36 -26.84 11.81
C GLN A 387 -13.60 -27.65 10.75
N MET A 388 -12.30 -27.38 10.58
CA MET A 388 -11.49 -27.92 9.50
C MET A 388 -10.58 -29.03 10.04
N GLU A 389 -10.80 -30.25 9.57
CA GLU A 389 -9.92 -31.38 9.88
C GLU A 389 -8.71 -31.34 8.94
N VAL A 390 -7.50 -31.33 9.49
CA VAL A 390 -6.26 -31.31 8.71
C VAL A 390 -5.55 -32.65 8.87
N VAL A 391 -5.39 -33.38 7.77
CA VAL A 391 -4.67 -34.66 7.69
C VAL A 391 -3.35 -34.48 6.94
N GLN A 392 -2.34 -35.28 7.26
CA GLN A 392 -1.05 -35.21 6.57
C GLN A 392 -1.07 -36.06 5.30
N ALA A 393 -0.45 -35.58 4.20
CA ALA A 393 -0.37 -36.31 2.94
C ALA A 393 0.30 -37.69 3.09
N ALA A 394 1.21 -37.85 4.05
CA ALA A 394 1.86 -39.13 4.37
C ALA A 394 0.88 -40.21 4.85
N ASP A 395 -0.27 -39.81 5.41
CA ASP A 395 -1.31 -40.72 5.90
C ASP A 395 -2.31 -41.10 4.79
N VAL A 396 -2.24 -40.44 3.63
CA VAL A 396 -3.08 -40.70 2.46
C VAL A 396 -2.34 -41.65 1.53
N ALA A 397 -2.68 -42.94 1.58
CA ALA A 397 -1.99 -44.02 0.86
C ALA A 397 -2.12 -43.99 -0.69
N THR A 398 -2.57 -42.89 -1.28
CA THR A 398 -2.84 -42.76 -2.71
C THR A 398 -2.66 -41.31 -3.18
N ALA A 399 -1.52 -41.00 -3.82
CA ALA A 399 -1.47 -40.21 -5.06
C ALA A 399 -0.02 -40.10 -5.55
N GLY A 400 0.24 -40.65 -6.74
CA GLY A 400 1.47 -40.41 -7.47
C GLY A 400 1.45 -39.02 -8.13
N VAL A 401 2.66 -38.51 -8.37
CA VAL A 401 2.99 -37.28 -9.10
C VAL A 401 2.53 -36.00 -8.37
N LEU A 402 3.48 -35.33 -7.72
CA LEU A 402 3.37 -33.95 -7.25
C LEU A 402 3.34 -33.01 -8.47
N PRO A 403 2.24 -32.31 -8.77
CA PRO A 403 2.29 -31.15 -9.64
C PRO A 403 2.78 -29.97 -8.80
N GLU A 404 3.85 -29.31 -9.26
CA GLU A 404 4.12 -27.93 -8.86
C GLU A 404 2.90 -27.07 -9.23
N GLN A 405 2.11 -26.67 -8.23
CA GLN A 405 1.39 -25.39 -8.15
C GLN A 405 0.63 -25.29 -6.81
N GLU A 406 1.31 -24.79 -5.77
CA GLU A 406 0.67 -24.31 -4.54
C GLU A 406 0.03 -22.94 -4.80
N HIS A 407 -1.11 -22.89 -5.49
CA HIS A 407 -1.87 -21.65 -5.64
C HIS A 407 -3.36 -21.93 -5.41
N GLY A 408 -3.93 -21.38 -4.35
CA GLY A 408 -5.35 -21.51 -4.02
C GLY A 408 -5.64 -21.21 -2.55
N GLU A 409 -6.88 -20.81 -2.25
CA GLU A 409 -7.28 -20.34 -0.91
C GLU A 409 -7.11 -21.42 0.17
N ALA A 410 -7.35 -22.69 -0.17
CA ALA A 410 -7.13 -23.81 0.73
C ALA A 410 -5.64 -24.00 1.13
N ALA A 411 -4.71 -23.76 0.18
CA ALA A 411 -3.28 -23.83 0.47
C ALA A 411 -2.84 -22.68 1.38
N ASP A 412 -3.38 -21.48 1.15
CA ASP A 412 -3.18 -20.32 2.03
C ASP A 412 -3.77 -20.56 3.43
N TYR A 413 -4.91 -21.25 3.53
CA TYR A 413 -5.49 -21.63 4.83
C TYR A 413 -4.61 -22.62 5.60
N LEU A 414 -4.05 -23.62 4.93
CA LEU A 414 -3.10 -24.56 5.53
C LEU A 414 -1.82 -23.84 5.99
N LYS A 415 -1.32 -22.89 5.19
CA LYS A 415 -0.21 -22.02 5.59
C LYS A 415 -0.56 -21.22 6.85
N PHE A 416 -1.74 -20.61 6.91
CA PHE A 416 -2.25 -19.89 8.07
C PHE A 416 -2.29 -20.78 9.34
N ARG A 417 -2.81 -22.00 9.22
CA ARG A 417 -2.81 -22.99 10.30
C ARG A 417 -1.40 -23.33 10.79
N ARG A 418 -0.43 -23.50 9.88
CA ARG A 418 0.98 -23.77 10.24
C ARG A 418 1.63 -22.60 10.97
N GLU A 419 1.47 -21.38 10.47
CA GLU A 419 2.06 -20.19 11.12
C GLU A 419 1.49 -19.96 12.53
N LEU A 420 0.20 -20.21 12.73
CA LEU A 420 -0.40 -20.17 14.07
C LEU A 420 0.15 -21.27 14.99
N ALA A 421 0.32 -22.50 14.48
CA ALA A 421 0.88 -23.60 15.25
C ALA A 421 2.34 -23.32 15.66
N GLU A 422 3.15 -22.72 14.78
CA GLU A 422 4.51 -22.28 15.08
C GLU A 422 4.58 -21.17 16.15
N LYS A 423 3.51 -20.39 16.30
CA LYS A 423 3.37 -19.32 17.31
C LYS A 423 2.68 -19.80 18.60
N ASP A 424 2.70 -21.10 18.89
CA ASP A 424 2.09 -21.73 20.08
C ASP A 424 0.59 -21.41 20.25
N CYS A 425 -0.14 -21.21 19.14
CA CYS A 425 -1.57 -20.98 19.16
C CYS A 425 -2.32 -22.27 19.55
N ARG A 426 -3.28 -22.15 20.49
CA ARG A 426 -4.11 -23.30 20.88
C ARG A 426 -5.20 -23.52 19.85
N TYR A 427 -5.30 -24.74 19.34
CA TYR A 427 -6.35 -25.10 18.41
C TYR A 427 -7.48 -25.86 19.11
N ALA A 428 -8.73 -25.57 18.75
CA ALA A 428 -9.90 -26.36 19.11
C ALA A 428 -10.82 -26.52 17.90
N PHE A 429 -11.29 -27.74 17.69
CA PHE A 429 -12.25 -28.06 16.64
C PHE A 429 -13.68 -27.95 17.20
N ALA A 430 -14.56 -27.20 16.52
CA ALA A 430 -15.92 -26.96 16.96
C ALA A 430 -16.93 -27.82 16.18
N GLU A 431 -17.87 -28.40 16.92
CA GLU A 431 -19.04 -29.11 16.39
C GLU A 431 -20.32 -28.42 16.87
N THR A 432 -21.46 -28.81 16.29
CA THR A 432 -22.77 -28.31 16.77
C THR A 432 -22.95 -28.59 18.26
N GLY A 433 -23.19 -27.53 19.04
CA GLY A 433 -23.34 -27.59 20.49
C GLY A 433 -22.04 -27.36 21.28
N TYR A 434 -20.88 -27.29 20.61
CA TYR A 434 -19.67 -26.79 21.24
C TYR A 434 -19.88 -25.35 21.70
N SER A 435 -19.36 -24.99 22.87
CA SER A 435 -19.46 -23.64 23.38
C SER A 435 -18.24 -23.24 24.19
N VAL A 436 -17.94 -21.95 24.17
CA VAL A 436 -16.88 -21.33 24.95
C VAL A 436 -17.41 -20.11 25.66
N THR A 437 -16.77 -19.73 26.77
CA THR A 437 -17.10 -18.52 27.51
C THR A 437 -15.85 -17.69 27.73
N VAL A 438 -15.92 -16.40 27.40
CA VAL A 438 -14.84 -15.43 27.63
C VAL A 438 -15.44 -14.24 28.35
N ASP A 439 -14.99 -13.97 29.59
CA ASP A 439 -15.47 -12.87 30.43
C ASP A 439 -17.01 -12.80 30.55
N GLY A 440 -17.67 -13.96 30.71
CA GLY A 440 -19.13 -14.04 30.81
C GLY A 440 -19.87 -14.01 29.48
N ILE A 441 -19.18 -13.75 28.36
CA ILE A 441 -19.73 -13.82 27.01
C ILE A 441 -19.75 -15.27 26.54
N GLY A 442 -20.94 -15.80 26.28
CA GLY A 442 -21.11 -17.14 25.73
C GLY A 442 -20.99 -17.14 24.21
N VAL A 443 -20.27 -18.11 23.64
CA VAL A 443 -20.26 -18.37 22.21
C VAL A 443 -20.68 -19.82 22.00
N ARG A 444 -21.80 -20.05 21.31
CA ARG A 444 -22.27 -21.38 20.93
C ARG A 444 -22.11 -21.57 19.44
N PHE A 445 -21.62 -22.75 19.04
CA PHE A 445 -21.35 -23.05 17.64
C PHE A 445 -22.37 -24.03 17.05
N TYR A 446 -22.64 -23.84 15.75
CA TYR A 446 -23.41 -24.73 14.89
C TYR A 446 -22.57 -25.03 13.66
N ALA A 447 -22.38 -26.31 13.36
CA ALA A 447 -21.48 -26.78 12.33
C ALA A 447 -22.14 -27.91 11.52
N PRO A 448 -21.80 -28.08 10.23
CA PRO A 448 -22.31 -29.19 9.43
C PRO A 448 -21.87 -30.54 10.00
N ALA A 449 -22.73 -31.56 9.82
CA ALA A 449 -22.49 -32.89 10.39
C ALA A 449 -21.24 -33.60 9.83
N ARG A 450 -20.76 -33.18 8.66
CA ARG A 450 -19.51 -33.65 8.06
C ARG A 450 -18.55 -32.47 7.97
N PRO A 451 -17.40 -32.52 8.65
CA PRO A 451 -16.42 -31.45 8.55
C PRO A 451 -15.72 -31.45 7.22
N LEU A 452 -15.13 -30.30 6.91
CA LEU A 452 -14.27 -30.12 5.76
C LEU A 452 -12.89 -30.72 6.08
N VAL A 453 -12.44 -31.66 5.26
CA VAL A 453 -11.14 -32.33 5.44
C VAL A 453 -10.14 -31.78 4.43
N LEU A 454 -9.04 -31.22 4.94
CA LEU A 454 -7.92 -30.68 4.16
C LEU A 454 -6.68 -31.56 4.33
N THR A 455 -5.91 -31.74 3.26
CA THR A 455 -4.68 -32.53 3.25
C THR A 455 -3.46 -31.61 3.19
N ASP A 456 -2.59 -31.68 4.19
CA ASP A 456 -1.35 -30.90 4.27
C ASP A 456 -0.17 -31.66 3.61
N GLY A 457 0.67 -30.94 2.87
CA GLY A 457 1.83 -31.50 2.15
C GLY A 457 1.53 -32.08 0.76
N GLY A 458 0.40 -31.71 0.15
CA GLY A 458 -0.01 -32.13 -1.20
C GLY A 458 -1.20 -31.32 -1.72
N ASP A 459 -2.03 -31.93 -2.57
CA ASP A 459 -3.33 -31.37 -2.95
C ASP A 459 -4.24 -31.25 -1.72
N PRO A 460 -4.68 -30.05 -1.32
CA PRO A 460 -5.54 -29.85 -0.15
C PRO A 460 -6.82 -30.70 -0.18
N TRP A 461 -7.32 -31.04 -1.37
CA TRP A 461 -8.57 -31.76 -1.54
C TRP A 461 -8.40 -33.25 -1.83
N ALA A 462 -7.19 -33.81 -1.63
CA ALA A 462 -6.86 -35.19 -1.98
C ALA A 462 -7.83 -36.24 -1.39
N GLN A 463 -8.27 -36.06 -0.14
CA GLN A 463 -9.26 -36.95 0.51
C GLN A 463 -10.65 -36.90 -0.14
N ARG A 464 -11.04 -35.74 -0.69
CA ARG A 464 -12.32 -35.54 -1.38
C ARG A 464 -12.25 -35.98 -2.84
N GLY A 465 -11.07 -35.87 -3.46
CA GLY A 465 -10.80 -36.21 -4.86
C GLY A 465 -11.11 -35.09 -5.86
N GLU A 466 -11.81 -34.04 -5.44
CA GLU A 466 -12.06 -32.82 -6.22
C GLU A 466 -12.24 -31.61 -5.30
N GLU A 467 -11.94 -30.42 -5.83
CA GLU A 467 -12.16 -29.15 -5.14
C GLU A 467 -13.67 -28.89 -4.94
N PRO A 468 -14.11 -28.50 -3.73
CA PRO A 468 -15.49 -28.09 -3.48
C PRO A 468 -15.98 -26.99 -4.43
N SER A 469 -17.29 -26.95 -4.68
CA SER A 469 -17.89 -25.72 -5.19
C SER A 469 -17.90 -24.61 -4.12
N GLY A 470 -17.99 -23.34 -4.54
CA GLY A 470 -18.12 -22.22 -3.59
C GLY A 470 -19.33 -22.36 -2.67
N ASP A 471 -20.47 -22.84 -3.19
CA ASP A 471 -21.67 -23.10 -2.38
C ASP A 471 -21.44 -24.21 -1.33
N ASP A 472 -20.65 -25.25 -1.67
CA ASP A 472 -20.27 -26.29 -0.71
C ASP A 472 -19.38 -25.73 0.42
N LEU A 473 -18.44 -24.84 0.08
CA LEU A 473 -17.56 -24.16 1.05
C LEU A 473 -18.36 -23.23 1.96
N ASN A 474 -19.26 -22.44 1.39
CA ASN A 474 -20.17 -21.56 2.12
C ASN A 474 -21.05 -22.38 3.08
N GLY A 475 -21.60 -23.49 2.61
CA GLY A 475 -22.34 -24.45 3.41
C GLY A 475 -21.51 -25.16 4.50
N SER A 476 -20.18 -25.08 4.44
CA SER A 476 -19.26 -25.58 5.47
C SER A 476 -19.01 -24.60 6.62
N SER A 477 -19.56 -23.37 6.54
CA SER A 477 -19.33 -22.32 7.54
C SER A 477 -19.68 -22.76 8.97
N LEU A 478 -18.74 -22.54 9.88
CA LEU A 478 -18.97 -22.59 11.32
C LEU A 478 -19.77 -21.36 11.76
N VAL A 479 -21.03 -21.59 12.13
CA VAL A 479 -21.94 -20.54 12.60
C VAL A 479 -21.75 -20.33 14.10
N ALA A 480 -21.59 -19.08 14.53
CA ALA A 480 -21.48 -18.72 15.94
C ALA A 480 -22.69 -17.89 16.41
N LEU A 481 -23.22 -18.23 17.57
CA LEU A 481 -24.18 -17.44 18.32
C LEU A 481 -23.47 -16.86 19.55
N LEU A 482 -23.29 -15.56 19.56
CA LEU A 482 -22.64 -14.81 20.62
C LEU A 482 -23.71 -14.24 21.56
N SER A 483 -23.67 -14.62 22.84
CA SER A 483 -24.62 -14.18 23.87
C SER A 483 -23.94 -13.24 24.86
N VAL A 484 -24.42 -12.00 24.93
CA VAL A 484 -23.95 -10.96 25.85
C VAL A 484 -25.15 -10.45 26.65
N GLY A 485 -25.32 -10.94 27.89
CA GLY A 485 -26.52 -10.67 28.67
C GLY A 485 -27.75 -11.29 28.00
N GLU A 486 -28.75 -10.46 27.69
CA GLU A 486 -29.98 -10.84 26.98
C GLU A 486 -29.89 -10.55 25.47
N ILE A 487 -28.73 -10.10 24.96
CA ILE A 487 -28.53 -9.78 23.54
C ILE A 487 -27.73 -10.90 22.87
N ASP A 488 -28.36 -11.55 21.89
CA ASP A 488 -27.78 -12.57 21.03
C ASP A 488 -27.40 -11.98 19.65
N VAL A 489 -26.17 -12.24 19.22
CA VAL A 489 -25.63 -11.86 17.91
C VAL A 489 -25.32 -13.12 17.10
N LEU A 490 -25.99 -13.28 15.97
CA LEU A 490 -25.74 -14.38 15.04
C LEU A 490 -24.66 -14.00 14.02
N LEU A 491 -23.64 -14.84 13.96
CA LEU A 491 -22.47 -14.74 13.08
C LEU A 491 -22.43 -15.99 12.18
N PRO A 492 -23.10 -15.97 11.01
CA PRO A 492 -23.27 -17.15 10.19
C PRO A 492 -22.09 -17.47 9.26
N GLY A 493 -21.10 -16.59 9.13
CA GLY A 493 -20.15 -16.65 8.02
C GLY A 493 -20.92 -16.59 6.70
N ASP A 494 -20.67 -17.54 5.82
CA ASP A 494 -21.36 -17.64 4.52
C ASP A 494 -22.40 -18.76 4.47
N ALA A 495 -22.79 -19.32 5.62
CA ALA A 495 -23.92 -20.23 5.67
C ALA A 495 -25.21 -19.48 5.30
N GLU A 496 -25.71 -19.75 4.09
CA GLU A 496 -26.95 -19.16 3.58
C GLU A 496 -28.20 -19.75 4.24
N ALA A 497 -29.37 -19.19 3.92
CA ALA A 497 -30.63 -19.52 4.58
C ALA A 497 -31.02 -20.99 4.52
N GLU A 498 -30.64 -21.71 3.46
CA GLU A 498 -30.91 -23.16 3.36
C GLU A 498 -30.13 -23.95 4.42
N THR A 499 -28.88 -23.57 4.67
CA THR A 499 -28.01 -24.19 5.69
C THR A 499 -28.48 -23.80 7.09
N LEU A 500 -28.69 -22.51 7.35
CA LEU A 500 -29.07 -22.00 8.68
C LEU A 500 -30.38 -22.60 9.20
N GLN A 501 -31.37 -22.81 8.32
CA GLN A 501 -32.65 -23.41 8.71
C GLN A 501 -32.55 -24.85 9.22
N ARG A 502 -31.45 -25.57 8.92
CA ARG A 502 -31.23 -26.95 9.37
C ARG A 502 -30.81 -27.02 10.84
N TYR A 503 -30.27 -25.94 11.40
CA TYR A 503 -29.73 -25.92 12.76
C TYR A 503 -30.78 -25.68 13.86
N GLY A 504 -31.98 -25.21 13.50
CA GLY A 504 -33.00 -24.84 14.50
C GLY A 504 -32.49 -23.76 15.45
N LEU A 505 -31.95 -22.68 14.86
CA LEU A 505 -31.35 -21.56 15.60
C LEU A 505 -32.37 -20.90 16.54
N PRO A 506 -31.93 -20.41 17.72
CA PRO A 506 -32.76 -19.56 18.57
C PRO A 506 -32.97 -18.19 17.92
N THR A 507 -33.78 -17.35 18.58
CA THR A 507 -33.87 -15.93 18.25
C THR A 507 -32.52 -15.24 18.43
N ALA A 508 -32.28 -14.16 17.69
CA ALA A 508 -31.08 -13.33 17.84
C ALA A 508 -31.41 -11.87 17.52
N GLU A 509 -31.08 -10.94 18.42
CA GLU A 509 -31.37 -9.51 18.26
C GLU A 509 -30.57 -8.89 17.10
N VAL A 510 -29.36 -9.38 16.85
CA VAL A 510 -28.47 -8.88 15.79
C VAL A 510 -28.10 -10.01 14.82
N LEU A 511 -28.33 -9.77 13.53
CA LEU A 511 -27.89 -10.64 12.44
C LEU A 511 -26.74 -9.99 11.69
N ILE A 512 -25.57 -10.62 11.68
CA ILE A 512 -24.57 -10.34 10.64
C ILE A 512 -25.00 -11.10 9.40
N VAL A 513 -25.31 -10.38 8.32
CA VAL A 513 -25.96 -10.98 7.15
C VAL A 513 -24.98 -11.92 6.45
N PRO A 514 -25.37 -13.19 6.21
CA PRO A 514 -24.46 -14.18 5.63
C PRO A 514 -24.08 -13.84 4.20
N HIS A 515 -22.91 -14.30 3.77
CA HIS A 515 -22.44 -14.25 2.38
C HIS A 515 -22.60 -12.85 1.78
N HIS A 516 -22.27 -11.83 2.58
CA HIS A 516 -22.33 -10.40 2.24
C HIS A 516 -23.69 -9.91 1.71
N GLY A 517 -24.76 -10.65 2.00
CA GLY A 517 -26.09 -10.38 1.44
C GLY A 517 -26.26 -10.88 0.00
N SER A 518 -25.63 -12.00 -0.36
CA SER A 518 -25.85 -12.74 -1.61
C SER A 518 -27.34 -13.02 -1.87
N LYS A 519 -27.64 -13.50 -3.09
CA LYS A 519 -28.96 -14.02 -3.39
C LYS A 519 -29.11 -15.40 -2.74
N GLY A 520 -29.96 -15.50 -1.71
CA GLY A 520 -30.15 -16.74 -0.96
C GLY A 520 -29.62 -16.68 0.47
N ALA A 521 -28.76 -15.69 0.77
CA ALA A 521 -28.26 -15.36 2.10
C ALA A 521 -29.36 -15.45 3.18
N VAL A 522 -30.52 -14.86 2.93
CA VAL A 522 -31.68 -14.88 3.83
C VAL A 522 -32.94 -15.39 3.14
N SER A 523 -33.91 -15.85 3.93
CA SER A 523 -35.25 -16.24 3.49
C SER A 523 -36.29 -15.71 4.48
N GLU A 524 -37.53 -15.49 4.04
CA GLU A 524 -38.62 -15.05 4.94
C GLU A 524 -38.81 -16.01 6.12
N ARG A 525 -38.63 -17.33 5.89
CA ARG A 525 -38.72 -18.35 6.94
C ARG A 525 -37.60 -18.22 7.97
N LEU A 526 -36.38 -17.94 7.52
CA LEU A 526 -35.24 -17.71 8.43
C LEU A 526 -35.48 -16.44 9.25
N LEU A 527 -35.83 -15.32 8.60
CA LEU A 527 -36.02 -14.03 9.26
C LEU A 527 -37.16 -14.08 10.30
N ALA A 528 -38.27 -14.74 9.96
CA ALA A 528 -39.39 -14.94 10.89
C ALA A 528 -39.02 -15.79 12.12
N GLY A 529 -38.06 -16.71 11.99
CA GLY A 529 -37.56 -17.54 13.09
C GLY A 529 -36.54 -16.82 13.98
N LEU A 530 -35.65 -16.01 13.37
CA LEU A 530 -34.61 -15.27 14.10
C LEU A 530 -35.17 -14.08 14.88
N GLN A 531 -36.21 -13.43 14.35
CA GLN A 531 -36.81 -12.22 14.94
C GLN A 531 -35.78 -11.09 15.19
N ALA A 532 -34.79 -10.95 14.31
CA ALA A 532 -33.74 -9.97 14.44
C ALA A 532 -34.26 -8.53 14.40
N GLN A 533 -33.69 -7.67 15.24
CA GLN A 533 -34.02 -6.26 15.32
C GLN A 533 -33.07 -5.42 14.46
N VAL A 534 -31.84 -5.91 14.29
CA VAL A 534 -30.76 -5.25 13.55
C VAL A 534 -30.11 -6.25 12.60
N ALA A 535 -29.87 -5.83 11.37
CA ALA A 535 -29.06 -6.54 10.40
C ALA A 535 -27.87 -5.70 9.95
N VAL A 536 -26.68 -6.28 9.94
CA VAL A 536 -25.47 -5.63 9.42
C VAL A 536 -24.93 -6.42 8.25
N VAL A 537 -24.84 -5.79 7.09
CA VAL A 537 -24.26 -6.35 5.87
C VAL A 537 -22.80 -5.91 5.78
N SER A 538 -21.87 -6.86 5.96
CA SER A 538 -20.45 -6.64 5.71
C SER A 538 -20.19 -6.71 4.21
N VAL A 539 -19.93 -5.54 3.61
CA VAL A 539 -19.75 -5.34 2.17
C VAL A 539 -18.90 -4.10 1.90
N GLY A 540 -18.00 -4.18 0.93
CA GLY A 540 -17.10 -3.09 0.52
C GLY A 540 -17.68 -2.11 -0.51
N GLU A 541 -17.22 -0.86 -0.46
CA GLU A 541 -17.48 0.16 -1.47
C GLU A 541 -16.90 -0.27 -2.83
N GLY A 542 -17.69 -0.19 -3.91
CA GLY A 542 -17.24 -0.56 -5.25
C GLY A 542 -17.11 -2.07 -5.48
N ASN A 543 -17.78 -2.90 -4.69
CA ASN A 543 -17.76 -4.35 -4.89
C ASN A 543 -18.30 -4.77 -6.26
N THR A 544 -17.64 -5.76 -6.86
CA THR A 544 -17.97 -6.25 -8.21
C THR A 544 -18.85 -7.50 -8.20
N PHE A 545 -19.08 -8.12 -7.03
CA PHE A 545 -19.90 -9.32 -6.87
C PHE A 545 -21.41 -9.03 -6.98
N GLY A 546 -21.80 -7.76 -6.90
CA GLY A 546 -23.22 -7.36 -6.94
C GLY A 546 -23.91 -7.57 -5.60
N HIS A 547 -23.15 -7.59 -4.51
CA HIS A 547 -23.64 -7.69 -3.15
C HIS A 547 -23.83 -6.30 -2.51
N PRO A 548 -24.76 -6.14 -1.56
CA PRO A 548 -25.87 -7.06 -1.30
C PRO A 548 -26.85 -7.10 -2.48
N HIS A 549 -27.42 -8.27 -2.73
CA HIS A 549 -28.42 -8.45 -3.77
C HIS A 549 -29.72 -7.70 -3.41
N ALA A 550 -30.34 -7.03 -4.38
CA ALA A 550 -31.53 -6.20 -4.13
C ALA A 550 -32.68 -6.97 -3.45
N GLY A 551 -32.93 -8.22 -3.85
CA GLY A 551 -33.96 -9.06 -3.24
C GLY A 551 -33.66 -9.43 -1.77
N THR A 552 -32.38 -9.52 -1.40
CA THR A 552 -31.95 -9.78 -0.02
C THR A 552 -32.16 -8.55 0.84
N LEU A 553 -31.79 -7.36 0.32
CA LEU A 553 -32.10 -6.09 0.99
C LEU A 553 -33.61 -5.90 1.19
N SER A 554 -34.43 -6.11 0.16
CA SER A 554 -35.88 -6.00 0.30
C SER A 554 -36.46 -6.95 1.35
N ALA A 555 -35.89 -8.16 1.49
CA ALA A 555 -36.33 -9.11 2.50
C ALA A 555 -35.94 -8.65 3.92
N LEU A 556 -34.71 -8.16 4.10
CA LEU A 556 -34.24 -7.63 5.38
C LEU A 556 -35.07 -6.41 5.82
N GLU A 557 -35.24 -5.42 4.94
CA GLU A 557 -35.97 -4.18 5.22
C GLU A 557 -37.47 -4.39 5.50
N LYS A 558 -38.03 -5.52 5.05
CA LYS A 558 -39.42 -5.89 5.30
C LYS A 558 -39.64 -6.37 6.74
N ASP A 559 -38.70 -7.15 7.28
CA ASP A 559 -38.88 -7.85 8.56
C ASP A 559 -38.02 -7.27 9.70
N ILE A 560 -36.96 -6.50 9.38
CA ILE A 560 -35.98 -5.96 10.33
C ILE A 560 -36.02 -4.43 10.32
N GLY A 561 -36.15 -3.82 11.51
CA GLY A 561 -36.32 -2.37 11.65
C GLY A 561 -35.05 -1.55 11.33
N VAL A 562 -33.86 -2.13 11.47
CA VAL A 562 -32.58 -1.45 11.22
C VAL A 562 -31.69 -2.33 10.35
N VAL A 563 -31.39 -1.87 9.13
CA VAL A 563 -30.45 -2.52 8.21
C VAL A 563 -29.28 -1.57 7.93
N LEU A 564 -28.07 -1.99 8.27
CA LEU A 564 -26.84 -1.20 8.10
C LEU A 564 -25.88 -1.92 7.13
N ARG A 565 -25.13 -1.15 6.34
CA ARG A 565 -24.18 -1.69 5.37
C ARG A 565 -22.84 -0.98 5.46
N THR A 566 -21.75 -1.73 5.59
CA THR A 566 -20.42 -1.14 5.83
C THR A 566 -19.94 -0.26 4.67
N ASP A 567 -20.32 -0.56 3.42
CA ASP A 567 -20.00 0.27 2.26
C ASP A 567 -20.58 1.69 2.34
N THR A 568 -21.72 1.84 3.02
CA THR A 568 -22.39 3.15 3.20
C THR A 568 -22.01 3.86 4.49
N VAL A 569 -21.91 3.11 5.60
CA VAL A 569 -21.72 3.70 6.94
C VAL A 569 -20.34 3.48 7.53
N GLY A 570 -19.43 2.80 6.81
CA GLY A 570 -18.14 2.34 7.34
C GLY A 570 -18.33 1.24 8.39
N TRP A 571 -17.44 1.16 9.37
CA TRP A 571 -17.60 0.17 10.46
C TRP A 571 -18.90 0.39 11.25
N VAL A 572 -19.43 -0.70 11.81
CA VAL A 572 -20.62 -0.68 12.68
C VAL A 572 -20.25 -1.29 14.03
N SER A 573 -20.58 -0.60 15.12
CA SER A 573 -20.30 -1.04 16.48
C SER A 573 -21.58 -1.10 17.31
N CYS A 574 -21.79 -2.23 17.96
CA CYS A 574 -22.84 -2.47 18.94
C CYS A 574 -22.19 -2.55 20.32
N THR A 575 -22.40 -1.53 21.15
CA THR A 575 -22.00 -1.56 22.57
C THR A 575 -23.17 -2.10 23.38
N ILE A 576 -22.95 -3.18 24.12
CA ILE A 576 -24.00 -3.94 24.81
C ILE A 576 -23.83 -3.80 26.33
N ASP A 577 -24.94 -3.58 27.03
CA ASP A 577 -25.07 -3.53 28.49
C ASP A 577 -26.29 -4.33 28.94
N GLU A 578 -26.09 -5.55 29.42
CA GLU A 578 -27.10 -6.52 29.89
C GLU A 578 -28.33 -6.68 28.96
N ASP A 579 -29.26 -5.73 28.98
CA ASP A 579 -30.52 -5.70 28.23
C ASP A 579 -30.60 -4.60 27.15
N THR A 580 -29.59 -3.72 27.07
CA THR A 580 -29.56 -2.60 26.12
C THR A 580 -28.39 -2.68 25.15
N MET A 581 -28.63 -2.20 23.93
CA MET A 581 -27.62 -2.11 22.88
C MET A 581 -27.63 -0.72 22.25
N VAL A 582 -26.45 -0.12 22.15
CA VAL A 582 -26.23 1.16 21.47
C VAL A 582 -25.43 0.93 20.20
N ILE A 583 -25.99 1.34 19.06
CA ILE A 583 -25.36 1.20 17.76
C ILE A 583 -24.68 2.51 17.36
N THR A 584 -23.42 2.43 16.97
CA THR A 584 -22.61 3.54 16.46
C THR A 584 -21.99 3.16 15.12
N THR A 585 -21.93 4.10 14.18
CA THR A 585 -21.34 3.89 12.85
C THR A 585 -20.24 4.91 12.59
N GLU A 586 -19.33 4.61 11.65
CA GLU A 586 -18.26 5.53 11.25
C GLU A 586 -18.80 6.79 10.56
N ARG A 587 -19.74 6.58 9.64
CA ARG A 587 -20.42 7.61 8.86
C ARG A 587 -21.89 7.63 9.25
N THR A 588 -22.51 8.81 9.25
CA THR A 588 -23.93 8.95 9.55
C THR A 588 -24.76 8.19 8.52
N PRO A 589 -25.73 7.34 8.92
CA PRO A 589 -26.61 6.64 7.99
C PRO A 589 -27.35 7.62 7.10
N ILE A 590 -27.33 7.39 5.79
CA ILE A 590 -28.18 8.13 4.85
C ILE A 590 -29.58 7.54 4.99
N LEU A 591 -30.41 8.14 5.84
CA LEU A 591 -31.84 7.85 5.85
C LEU A 591 -32.42 8.39 4.53
N GLU A 592 -32.79 7.51 3.60
CA GLU A 592 -33.58 7.88 2.41
C GLU A 592 -34.99 8.31 2.87
N GLY A 593 -35.08 9.55 3.35
CA GLY A 593 -36.25 10.10 4.00
C GLY A 593 -36.23 11.63 4.00
N ASN A 594 -35.80 12.25 2.91
CA ASN A 594 -36.19 13.63 2.61
C ASN A 594 -36.22 13.89 1.09
N ARG A 595 -37.09 13.15 0.39
CA ARG A 595 -37.67 13.60 -0.89
C ARG A 595 -38.96 14.36 -0.59
N SER A 596 -38.85 15.50 0.06
CA SER A 596 -39.81 16.58 -0.05
C SER A 596 -39.05 17.88 0.11
N GLY A 597 -38.77 18.53 -1.02
CA GLY A 597 -38.57 19.96 -1.01
C GLY A 597 -39.91 20.59 -0.68
N GLU A 598 -40.03 21.12 0.53
CA GLU A 598 -40.68 22.39 0.91
C GLU A 598 -40.48 22.63 2.40
#